data_AF-A0AAD5AEW1-F1
#
_entry.id   AF-A0AAD5AEW1-F1
#
_cell.length_a   1.000
_cell.length_b   1.000
_cell.length_c   1.000
_cell.angle_alpha   90.00
_cell.angle_beta   90.00
_cell.angle_gamma   90.00
#
_symmetry.space_group_name_H-M   'P 1'
#
loop_
_entity.id
_entity.type
_entity.pdbx_description
1 polymer ?
#
loop_
_entity_poly.entity_id
_entity_poly.type
_entity_poly.pdbx_seq_one_letter_code
_entity_poly.pdbx_strand_id
1 'polypeptide(L)' 'RHRCIGENFAYVQIKTIWSTLLRLFEFELVDGYFPTINYTTMIHTPNNPIIRYRRRT' A
#
# COMPACT_ATOMS: atom_id res chain seq x y z
N ARG A 1 14.44 22.79 -12.16
CA ARG A 1 15.00 21.72 -11.30
C ARG A 1 14.06 21.55 -10.10
N HIS A 2 13.12 20.59 -10.15
CA HIS A 2 12.07 20.41 -9.13
C HIS A 2 12.06 18.98 -8.60
N ARG A 3 13.12 18.59 -7.88
CA ARG A 3 13.18 17.26 -7.24
C ARG A 3 12.34 17.26 -5.97
N CYS A 4 11.71 16.13 -5.66
CA CYS A 4 11.04 15.92 -4.38
C CYS A 4 12.05 16.05 -3.22
N ILE A 5 11.78 16.96 -2.29
CA ILE A 5 12.55 17.13 -1.05
C ILE A 5 12.14 16.13 0.05
N GLY A 6 10.95 15.56 -0.08
CA GLY A 6 10.35 14.64 0.90
C GLY A 6 10.72 13.18 0.70
N GLU A 7 11.63 12.85 -0.23
CA GLU A 7 11.98 11.46 -0.56
C GLU A 7 12.38 10.65 0.68
N ASN A 8 13.27 11.19 1.51
CA ASN A 8 13.72 10.53 2.73
C ASN A 8 12.59 10.32 3.75
N PHE A 9 11.73 11.33 3.91
CA PHE A 9 10.59 11.23 4.83
C PHE A 9 9.57 10.20 4.33
N ALA A 10 9.27 10.18 3.03
CA ALA A 10 8.37 9.20 2.42
C ALA A 10 8.87 7.76 2.65
N TYR A 11 10.18 7.52 2.53
CA TYR A 11 10.76 6.22 2.85
C TYR A 11 10.54 5.82 4.31
N VAL A 12 10.80 6.73 5.26
CA VAL A 12 10.60 6.45 6.69
C VAL A 12 9.12 6.15 6.96
N GLN A 13 8.22 6.97 6.43
CA GLN A 13 6.78 6.82 6.63
C GLN A 13 6.28 5.46 6.10
N ILE A 14 6.53 5.16 4.82
CA ILE A 14 6.05 3.94 4.17
C ILE A 14 6.64 2.70 4.84
N LYS A 15 7.95 2.68 5.10
CA LYS A 15 8.62 1.53 5.74
C LYS A 15 8.12 1.31 7.17
N THR A 16 7.90 2.37 7.94
CA THR A 16 7.44 2.25 9.34
C THR A 16 6.03 1.67 9.39
N ILE A 17 5.12 2.17 8.55
CA ILE A 17 3.74 1.66 8.46
C ILE A 17 3.75 0.20 8.02
N TRP A 18 4.41 -0.13 6.92
CA TRP A 18 4.44 -1.51 6.40
C TRP A 18 5.15 -2.49 7.34
N SER A 19 6.26 -2.10 7.95
CA SER A 19 6.96 -2.93 8.95
C SER A 19 6.04 -3.26 10.13
N THR A 20 5.30 -2.26 10.62
CA THR A 20 4.33 -2.47 11.72
C THR A 20 3.20 -3.39 11.29
N LEU A 21 2.62 -3.18 10.10
CA LEU A 21 1.52 -3.99 9.58
C LEU A 21 1.93 -5.44 9.35
N LEU A 22 3.08 -5.70 8.73
CA LEU A 22 3.58 -7.06 8.47
C LEU A 22 4.00 -7.82 9.74
N ARG A 23 4.35 -7.10 10.81
CA ARG A 23 4.56 -7.71 12.13
C ARG A 23 3.25 -8.14 12.78
N LEU A 24 2.17 -7.37 12.58
CA LEU A 24 0.89 -7.58 13.24
C LEU A 24 -0.07 -8.48 12.46
N PHE A 25 0.05 -8.55 11.13
CA PHE A 25 -0.94 -9.19 10.27
C PHE A 25 -0.32 -9.97 9.13
N GLU A 26 -1.03 -11.00 8.68
CA GLU A 26 -0.84 -11.67 7.39
C GLU A 26 -1.90 -11.16 6.42
N PHE A 27 -1.52 -10.99 5.15
CA PHE A 27 -2.35 -10.41 4.11
C PHE A 27 -2.54 -11.39 2.96
N GLU A 28 -3.78 -11.49 2.47
CA GLU A 28 -4.17 -12.34 1.35
C GLU A 28 -5.07 -11.58 0.38
N LEU A 29 -5.03 -11.94 -0.90
CA LEU A 29 -5.98 -11.42 -1.89
C LEU A 29 -7.36 -12.02 -1.65
N VAL A 30 -8.39 -11.19 -1.75
CA VAL A 30 -9.78 -11.67 -1.73
C VAL A 30 -10.06 -12.36 -3.05
N ASP A 31 -10.37 -13.65 -3.00
CA ASP A 31 -10.72 -14.48 -4.16
C ASP A 31 -9.71 -14.43 -5.31
N GLY A 32 -8.43 -14.20 -4.99
CA GLY A 32 -7.35 -14.07 -5.98
C GLY A 32 -7.40 -12.80 -6.83
N TYR A 33 -8.31 -11.86 -6.53
CA TYR A 33 -8.44 -10.61 -7.29
C TYR A 33 -7.24 -9.69 -7.03
N PHE A 34 -6.57 -9.28 -8.11
CA PHE A 34 -5.58 -8.21 -8.09
C PHE A 34 -6.17 -6.95 -8.74
N PRO A 35 -6.09 -5.79 -8.07
CA PRO A 35 -6.76 -4.59 -8.54
C PRO A 35 -6.22 -4.07 -9.87
N THR A 36 -7.13 -3.71 -10.78
CA THR A 36 -6.78 -2.99 -12.01
C THR A 36 -6.48 -1.52 -11.72
N ILE A 37 -5.85 -0.83 -12.65
CA ILE A 37 -5.46 0.59 -12.50
C ILE A 37 -6.66 1.49 -12.80
N ASN A 38 -6.93 2.46 -11.91
CA ASN A 38 -7.88 3.54 -12.08
C ASN A 38 -7.18 4.80 -12.58
N TYR A 39 -7.55 5.26 -13.77
CA TYR A 39 -7.00 6.46 -14.44
C TYR A 39 -7.89 7.70 -14.33
N THR A 40 -8.91 7.69 -13.46
CA THR A 40 -9.86 8.82 -13.31
C THR A 40 -9.17 10.11 -12.85
N THR A 41 -8.04 10.01 -12.14
CA THR A 41 -7.22 11.17 -11.75
C THR A 41 -5.78 11.00 -12.21
N MET A 42 -5.00 12.08 -12.16
CA MET A 42 -3.56 12.05 -12.47
C MET A 42 -2.74 11.19 -11.49
N ILE A 43 -3.27 10.88 -10.31
CA ILE A 43 -2.67 9.94 -9.37
C ILE A 43 -3.37 8.60 -9.57
N HIS A 44 -2.68 7.65 -10.19
CA HIS A 44 -3.25 6.33 -10.45
C HIS A 44 -3.51 5.58 -9.13
N THR A 45 -4.72 5.07 -9.00
CA THR A 45 -5.15 4.30 -7.81
C THR A 45 -5.64 2.91 -8.21
N PRO A 46 -5.67 1.93 -7.29
CA PRO A 46 -6.26 0.63 -7.56
C PRO A 46 -7.80 0.66 -7.57
N ASN A 47 -8.43 -0.09 -8.49
CA ASN A 47 -9.87 -0.38 -8.46
C ASN A 47 -10.19 -1.50 -7.47
N ASN A 48 -11.20 -1.30 -6.62
CA ASN A 48 -11.64 -2.27 -5.60
C ASN A 48 -10.48 -2.80 -4.69
N PRO A 49 -9.75 -1.93 -3.96
CA PRO A 49 -8.56 -2.32 -3.21
C PRO A 49 -8.87 -2.95 -1.84
N ILE A 50 -9.63 -4.05 -1.84
CA ILE A 50 -9.99 -4.79 -0.64
C ILE A 50 -8.98 -5.93 -0.43
N ILE A 51 -8.39 -6.01 0.77
CA ILE A 51 -7.41 -7.03 1.15
C ILE A 51 -7.92 -7.78 2.39
N ARG A 52 -7.78 -9.10 2.41
CA ARG A 52 -8.07 -9.92 3.59
C ARG A 52 -6.87 -9.90 4.52
N TYR A 53 -7.10 -9.74 5.81
CA TYR A 53 -6.04 -9.79 6.82
C TYR A 53 -6.41 -10.65 8.03
N ARG A 54 -5.41 -11.27 8.63
CA ARG A 54 -5.52 -12.03 9.88
C ARG A 54 -4.41 -11.61 10.83
N ARG A 55 -4.69 -11.51 12.14
CA ARG A 55 -3.67 -11.19 13.15
C ARG A 55 -2.59 -12.28 13.16
N ARG A 56 -1.32 -11.88 13.13
CA ARG A 56 -0.18 -12.75 13.43
C ARG A 56 -0.16 -13.00 14.93
N THR A 57 -0.45 -14.25 15.31
CA THR A 57 -0.18 -14.82 16.64
C THR A 57 1.28 -15.20 16.74
#